data_AF-A0A7J4NLZ5-F1
#
_entry.id   AF-A0A7J4NLZ5-F1
#
_cell.length_a   1.000
_cell.length_b   1.000
_cell.length_c   1.000
_cell.angle_alpha   90.00
_cell.angle_beta   90.00
_cell.angle_gamma   90.00
#
_symmetry.space_group_name_H-M   'P 1'
#
loop_
_entity.id
_entity.type
_entity.pdbx_description
1 polymer ?
#
loop_
_entity_poly.entity_id
_entity_poly.type
_entity_poly.pdbx_seq_one_letter_code
_entity_poly.pdbx_strand_id
1 'polypeptide(L)'
;YMTPRNWLGVALIFLFLPVNVPLWDMAFNSISLNISAVAVVPLFFLLGLLILFIPAREKKGIADSRTITEDDLDRDEKTEEE
;
A
#
# COMPACT_ATOMS: atom_id res chain seq x y z
N TYR A 1 -2.02 -11.80 -2.10
CA TYR A 1 -1.97 -10.97 -3.31
C TYR A 1 -1.35 -9.63 -2.97
N MET A 2 -0.19 -9.28 -3.55
CA MET A 2 0.32 -7.91 -3.42
C MET A 2 -0.62 -6.96 -4.17
N THR A 3 -1.11 -5.93 -3.50
CA THR A 3 -1.95 -4.90 -4.10
C THR A 3 -1.13 -4.14 -5.15
N PRO A 4 -1.71 -3.74 -6.31
CA PRO A 4 -0.98 -3.02 -7.37
C PRO A 4 -0.20 -1.79 -6.87
N ARG A 5 -0.73 -1.14 -5.82
CA ARG A 5 -0.07 -0.02 -5.14
C ARG A 5 1.26 -0.40 -4.49
N ASN A 6 1.32 -1.55 -3.82
CA ASN A 6 2.56 -2.01 -3.19
C ASN A 6 3.59 -2.39 -4.25
N TRP A 7 3.14 -2.94 -5.39
CA TRP A 7 4.01 -3.24 -6.52
C TRP A 7 4.62 -1.98 -7.15
N LEU A 8 3.81 -0.91 -7.29
CA LEU A 8 4.30 0.39 -7.73
C LEU A 8 5.33 0.98 -6.77
N GLY A 9 5.08 0.90 -5.45
CA GLY A 9 6.04 1.35 -4.43
C GLY A 9 7.38 0.61 -4.52
N VAL A 10 7.35 -0.73 -4.62
CA VAL A 10 8.55 -1.55 -4.80
C VAL A 10 9.29 -1.21 -6.09
N ALA A 11 8.58 -1.04 -7.19
CA ALA A 11 9.18 -0.65 -8.47
C ALA A 11 9.89 0.72 -8.36
N LEU A 12 9.25 1.70 -7.71
CA LEU A 12 9.87 3.02 -7.48
C LEU A 12 11.14 2.91 -6.64
N ILE A 13 11.11 2.14 -5.55
CA ILE A 13 12.27 1.93 -4.67
C ILE A 13 13.44 1.30 -5.43
N PHE A 14 13.18 0.25 -6.21
CA PHE A 14 14.23 -0.41 -7.00
C PHE A 14 14.78 0.48 -8.11
N LEU A 15 13.92 1.25 -8.76
CA LEU A 15 14.31 2.10 -9.88
C LEU A 15 15.11 3.32 -9.42
N PHE A 16 14.71 3.92 -8.29
CA PHE A 16 15.34 5.11 -7.71
C PHE A 16 16.25 4.79 -6.52
N LEU A 17 16.81 3.60 -6.47
CA LEU A 17 17.78 3.23 -5.45
C LEU A 17 18.99 4.17 -5.54
N PRO A 18 19.56 4.69 -4.43
CA PRO A 18 20.64 5.68 -4.49
C PRO A 18 21.87 5.24 -5.28
N VAL A 19 22.13 3.93 -5.35
CA VAL A 19 23.20 3.35 -6.17
C VAL A 19 22.99 3.57 -7.67
N ASN A 20 21.75 3.79 -8.11
CA ASN A 20 21.41 4.04 -9.51
C ASN A 20 21.56 5.51 -9.92
N VAL A 21 22.01 6.41 -9.03
CA VAL A 21 22.20 7.84 -9.35
C VAL A 21 23.03 8.06 -10.62
N PRO A 22 24.18 7.38 -10.85
CA PRO A 22 24.95 7.57 -12.07
C PRO A 22 24.20 7.14 -13.35
N LEU A 23 23.37 6.10 -13.27
CA LEU A 23 22.54 5.65 -14.40
C LEU A 23 21.51 6.71 -14.79
N TRP A 24 20.89 7.34 -13.78
CA TRP A 24 19.96 8.44 -13.98
C TRP A 24 20.64 9.70 -14.50
N ASP A 25 21.86 9.98 -14.06
CA ASP A 25 22.66 11.10 -14.57
C ASP A 25 22.98 10.93 -16.06
N MET A 26 23.32 9.70 -16.49
CA MET A 26 23.49 9.38 -17.91
C MET A 26 22.17 9.52 -18.70
N ALA A 27 21.04 9.07 -18.11
CA ALA A 27 19.73 9.16 -18.76
C ALA A 27 19.28 10.63 -18.93
N PHE A 28 19.42 11.47 -17.90
CA PHE A 28 19.07 12.89 -17.99
C PHE A 28 19.95 13.64 -18.97
N ASN A 29 21.26 13.37 -18.98
CA ASN A 29 22.17 13.94 -19.97
C ASN A 29 21.81 13.51 -21.40
N SER A 30 21.42 12.24 -21.61
CA SER A 30 21.00 11.73 -22.92
C SER A 30 19.74 12.42 -23.45
N ILE A 31 18.85 12.84 -22.55
CA ILE A 31 17.60 13.54 -22.89
C ILE A 31 17.79 15.07 -22.81
N SER A 32 19.03 15.55 -22.59
CA SER A 32 19.37 16.98 -22.43
C SER A 32 18.59 17.69 -21.31
N LEU A 33 18.21 16.95 -20.27
CA LEU A 33 17.59 17.50 -19.07
C LEU A 33 18.68 18.00 -18.12
N ASN A 34 18.66 19.30 -17.83
CA ASN A 34 19.60 19.94 -16.91
C ASN A 34 19.14 19.78 -15.45
N ILE A 35 18.91 18.53 -15.05
CA ILE A 35 18.36 18.17 -13.73
C ILE A 35 19.39 17.31 -13.01
N SER A 36 19.71 17.69 -11.76
CA SER A 36 20.63 16.92 -10.93
C SER A 36 19.97 15.62 -10.47
N ALA A 37 20.50 14.48 -10.91
CA ALA A 37 20.01 13.17 -10.48
C ALA A 37 20.12 12.97 -8.96
N VAL A 38 21.12 13.57 -8.33
CA VAL A 38 21.34 13.55 -6.88
C VAL A 38 20.17 14.19 -6.12
N ALA A 39 19.50 15.19 -6.69
CA ALA A 39 18.33 15.82 -6.08
C ALA A 39 17.04 14.99 -6.27
N VAL A 40 16.91 14.33 -7.42
CA VAL A 40 15.67 13.67 -7.84
C VAL A 40 15.55 12.25 -7.28
N VAL A 41 16.63 11.47 -7.38
CA VAL A 41 16.62 10.04 -7.04
C VAL A 41 16.22 9.79 -5.57
N PRO A 42 16.77 10.48 -4.57
CA PRO A 42 16.35 10.30 -3.18
C PRO A 42 14.88 10.66 -2.94
N LEU A 43 14.35 11.64 -3.68
CA LEU A 43 12.98 12.11 -3.54
C LEU A 43 11.98 11.02 -3.96
N PHE A 44 12.20 10.42 -5.13
CA PHE A 44 11.37 9.34 -5.63
C PHE A 44 11.56 8.03 -4.85
N PHE A 45 12.76 7.78 -4.34
CA PHE A 45 13.01 6.67 -3.42
C PHE A 45 12.15 6.79 -2.15
N LEU A 46 12.17 7.96 -1.51
CA LEU A 46 11.35 8.25 -0.33
C LEU A 46 9.86 8.16 -0.65
N LEU A 47 9.44 8.60 -1.83
CA LEU A 47 8.05 8.46 -2.27
C LEU A 47 7.64 6.98 -2.41
N GLY A 48 8.53 6.15 -2.97
CA GLY A 48 8.32 4.70 -3.06
C GLY A 48 8.18 4.04 -1.69
N LEU A 49 9.05 4.42 -0.74
CA LEU A 49 8.93 3.99 0.66
C LEU A 49 7.62 4.48 1.28
N LEU A 50 7.26 5.73 1.08
CA LEU A 50 6.02 6.31 1.61
C LEU A 50 4.79 5.53 1.11
N ILE A 51 4.74 5.15 -0.16
CA ILE A 51 3.64 4.36 -0.74
C ILE A 51 3.53 2.97 -0.08
N LEU A 52 4.67 2.37 0.28
CA LEU A 52 4.75 1.05 0.90
C LEU A 52 4.38 1.09 2.39
N PHE A 53 4.86 2.11 3.11
CA PHE A 53 4.70 2.28 4.55
C PHE A 53 3.41 3.00 4.94
N ILE A 54 2.80 3.80 4.05
CA ILE A 54 1.46 4.31 4.30
C ILE A 54 0.52 3.11 4.22
N PRO A 55 -0.05 2.67 5.36
CA PRO A 55 -1.10 1.66 5.30
C PRO A 55 -2.14 2.21 4.35
N ALA A 56 -2.60 1.37 3.41
CA ALA A 56 -3.88 1.66 2.80
C ALA A 56 -4.77 1.90 3.98
N ARG A 57 -5.49 3.02 4.01
CA ARG A 57 -6.64 3.09 4.91
C ARG A 57 -7.43 1.86 4.52
N GLU A 58 -7.26 0.80 5.30
CA GLU A 58 -8.10 -0.36 5.23
C GLU A 58 -9.46 0.31 5.33
N LYS A 59 -10.27 0.13 4.30
CA LYS A 59 -11.69 0.27 4.53
C LYS A 59 -11.90 -0.62 5.74
N LYS A 60 -12.09 0.00 6.91
CA LYS A 60 -12.53 -0.68 8.12
C LYS A 60 -13.57 -1.65 7.61
N GLY A 61 -13.23 -2.93 7.63
CA GLY A 61 -14.11 -3.97 7.17
C GLY A 61 -15.38 -3.77 7.97
N ILE A 62 -16.42 -3.33 7.28
CA ILE A 62 -17.79 -3.63 7.64
C ILE A 62 -17.85 -5.15 7.60
N ALA A 63 -17.43 -5.75 8.69
CA ALA A 63 -17.50 -7.17 8.98
C ALA A 63 -17.60 -7.32 10.50
N ASP A 64 -18.40 -6.45 11.12
CA ASP A 64 -19.12 -6.76 12.36
C ASP A 64 -20.61 -6.83 12.00
N SER A 65 -20.93 -7.71 11.07
CA SER A 65 -22.31 -8.01 10.69
C SER A 65 -22.34 -9.45 10.25
N ARG A 66 -23.10 -10.26 11.01
CA ARG A 66 -23.39 -11.69 10.83
C ARG A 66 -22.44 -12.66 11.53
N THR A 67 -22.43 -12.60 12.85
CA THR A 67 -22.72 -13.80 13.64
C THR A 67 -23.90 -13.48 14.56
N ILE A 68 -25.05 -13.19 13.95
CA ILE A 68 -26.32 -13.59 14.56
C ILE A 68 -26.40 -15.06 14.14
N THR A 69 -25.88 -15.94 14.99
CA THR A 69 -26.11 -17.37 14.87
C THR A 69 -27.58 -17.60 15.14
N GLU A 70 -28.24 -18.33 14.25
CA GLU A 70 -29.67 -18.71 14.34
C GLU A 70 -29.99 -19.53 15.62
N ASP A 71 -29.01 -19.81 16.46
CA ASP A 71 -29.13 -20.52 17.74
C ASP A 71 -29.75 -19.69 18.89
N ASP A 72 -29.91 -18.37 18.74
CA ASP A 72 -30.53 -17.52 19.77
C ASP A 72 -32.07 -17.50 19.71
N LEU A 73 -32.70 -17.98 18.63
CA LEU A 73 -34.17 -17.97 18.50
C LEU A 73 -34.88 -19.19 19.14
N ASP A 74 -34.19 -20.31 19.32
CA ASP A 74 -34.79 -21.52 19.93
C ASP A 74 -34.79 -21.50 21.48
N ARG A 75 -34.18 -20.48 22.09
CA ARG A 75 -34.11 -20.36 23.57
C ARG A 75 -35.29 -19.59 24.18
N ASP A 76 -35.99 -18.76 23.42
CA ASP A 76 -37.12 -17.98 23.96
C ASP A 76 -38.48 -18.71 23.87
N GLU A 77 -38.65 -19.69 22.97
CA GLU A 77 -39.91 -20.46 22.91
C GLU A 77 -40.09 -21.39 24.12
N LYS A 78 -39.01 -21.76 24.82
CA LYS A 78 -39.06 -22.72 25.93
C LYS A 78 -39.28 -22.11 27.32
N THR A 79 -39.41 -20.78 27.42
CA THR A 79 -39.60 -20.10 28.71
C THR A 79 -41.06 -19.67 28.95
N GLU A 80 -41.96 -19.91 27.99
CA GLU A 80 -43.40 -19.67 28.17
C GLU A 80 -44.22 -20.94 28.54
N GLU A 81 -43.57 -22.11 28.64
CA GLU A 81 -44.19 -23.36 29.10
C GLU A 81 -43.65 -23.81 30.48
N GLU A 82 -43.75 -22.96 31.52
CA GLU A 82 -43.84 -23.40 32.92
C GLU A 82 -44.86 -22.56 33.71
#